data_AF-A0A9N9EJU1-F1
#
_entry.id   AF-A0A9N9EJU1-F1
#
_cell.length_a   1.000
_cell.length_b   1.000
_cell.length_c   1.000
_cell.angle_alpha   90.00
_cell.angle_beta   90.00
_cell.angle_gamma   90.00
#
_symmetry.space_group_name_H-M   'P 1'
#
loop_
_entity.id
_entity.type
_entity.pdbx_description
1 polymer ?
#
loop_
_entity_poly.entity_id
_entity_poly.type
_entity_poly.pdbx_seq_one_letter_code
_entity_poly.pdbx_strand_id
1 'polypeptide(L)' 'MSKRISLTNAQKRQLCLDKAKKPTPTNGELASKYGIKEKTVSAILIAKEKWLVTNSDEYTA' A
#
# COMPACT_ATOMS: atom_id res chain seq x y z
N MET A 1 -9.15 -21.20 10.14
CA MET A 1 -8.42 -21.01 8.88
C MET A 1 -7.94 -19.58 8.77
N SER A 2 -6.63 -19.32 8.92
CA SER A 2 -6.06 -17.98 8.81
C SER A 2 -5.95 -17.58 7.34
N LYS A 3 -6.98 -16.92 6.80
CA LYS A 3 -6.91 -16.30 5.46
C LYS A 3 -5.76 -15.29 5.47
N ARG A 4 -4.61 -15.68 4.94
CA ARG A 4 -3.51 -14.75 4.66
C ARG A 4 -4.03 -13.81 3.56
N ILE A 5 -4.48 -12.62 3.95
CA ILE A 5 -4.85 -11.56 3.00
C ILE A 5 -3.55 -11.07 2.38
N SER A 6 -3.22 -11.60 1.20
CA SER A 6 -2.15 -11.09 0.37
C SER A 6 -2.72 -9.95 -0.48
N LEU A 7 -2.33 -8.71 -0.19
CA LEU A 7 -2.72 -7.59 -1.03
C LEU A 7 -2.03 -7.70 -2.39
N THR A 8 -2.81 -7.49 -3.45
CA THR A 8 -2.29 -7.34 -4.81
C THR A 8 -1.47 -6.06 -4.93
N ASN A 9 -0.61 -5.97 -5.96
CA ASN A 9 0.23 -4.79 -6.17
C ASN A 9 -0.61 -3.51 -6.33
N ALA A 10 -1.76 -3.60 -7.01
CA ALA A 10 -2.72 -2.51 -7.13
C ALA A 10 -3.24 -2.05 -5.75
N GLN A 11 -3.60 -2.98 -4.86
CA GLN A 11 -4.06 -2.62 -3.51
C GLN A 11 -2.95 -2.01 -2.66
N LYS A 12 -1.69 -2.46 -2.80
CA LYS A 12 -0.55 -1.85 -2.10
C LYS A 12 -0.31 -0.41 -2.56
N ARG A 13 -0.40 -0.16 -3.88
CA ARG A 13 -0.34 1.19 -4.45
C ARG A 13 -1.48 2.06 -3.92
N GLN A 14 -2.71 1.54 -3.93
CA GLN A 14 -3.88 2.25 -3.45
C GLN A 14 -3.79 2.58 -1.95
N LEU A 15 -3.25 1.67 -1.13
CA LEU A 15 -2.96 1.90 0.28
C LEU A 15 -1.96 3.06 0.45
N CYS A 16 -0.91 3.11 -0.36
CA CYS A 16 0.04 4.22 -0.30
C CYS A 16 -0.59 5.56 -0.74
N LEU A 17 -1.44 5.54 -1.77
CA LEU A 17 -2.18 6.73 -2.20
C LEU A 17 -3.16 7.19 -1.10
N ASP A 18 -3.88 6.26 -0.47
CA ASP A 18 -4.78 6.57 0.63
C ASP A 18 -4.03 7.14 1.85
N LYS A 19 -2.82 6.63 2.14
CA LYS A 19 -1.95 7.21 3.17
C LYS A 19 -1.50 8.65 2.83
N ALA A 20 -1.39 8.99 1.55
CA ALA A 20 -1.04 10.33 1.11
C ALA A 20 -2.26 11.30 1.05
N LYS A 21 -3.49 10.78 1.09
CA LYS A 21 -4.70 11.61 1.15
C LYS A 21 -4.81 12.32 2.50
N LYS A 22 -5.48 13.47 2.52
CA LYS A 22 -5.85 14.20 3.73
C LYS A 22 -7.34 13.99 4.04
N PRO A 23 -7.73 13.72 5.30
CA PRO A 23 -6.86 13.52 6.47
C PRO A 23 -6.03 12.25 6.35
N THR A 24 -4.78 12.30 6.83
CA THR A 24 -3.82 11.19 6.73
C THR A 24 -4.27 10.05 7.65
N PRO A 25 -4.72 8.90 7.10
CA PRO A 25 -5.16 7.78 7.92
C PRO A 25 -3.97 7.15 8.66
N THR A 26 -4.19 6.67 9.87
CA THR A 26 -3.17 5.93 10.63
C THR A 26 -2.98 4.53 10.06
N ASN A 27 -1.86 3.89 10.45
CA ASN A 27 -1.57 2.53 10.00
C ASN A 27 -2.65 1.53 10.45
N GLY A 28 -3.21 1.72 11.65
CA GLY A 28 -4.33 0.93 12.17
C GLY A 28 -5.61 1.07 11.34
N GLU A 29 -5.95 2.29 10.92
CA GLU A 29 -7.10 2.54 10.04
C GLU A 29 -6.94 1.83 8.69
N LEU A 30 -5.76 1.94 8.08
CA LEU A 30 -5.45 1.24 6.82
C LEU A 30 -5.41 -0.29 7.03
N ALA A 31 -4.89 -0.76 8.17
CA ALA A 31 -4.88 -2.18 8.50
C ALA A 31 -6.30 -2.75 8.54
N SER A 32 -7.20 -2.07 9.26
CA SER A 32 -8.62 -2.42 9.36
C SER A 32 -9.33 -2.34 8.02
N LYS A 33 -9.12 -1.26 7.25
CA LYS A 33 -9.74 -1.05 5.93
C LYS A 33 -9.37 -2.12 4.91
N TYR A 34 -8.12 -2.59 4.94
CA TYR A 34 -7.62 -3.60 4.01
C TYR A 34 -7.62 -5.02 4.60
N GLY A 35 -8.06 -5.21 5.84
CA GLY A 35 -8.06 -6.50 6.53
C GLY A 35 -6.66 -7.10 6.73
N ILE A 36 -5.64 -6.26 6.84
CA ILE A 36 -4.25 -6.68 7.03
C ILE A 36 -3.73 -6.26 8.41
N LYS A 37 -2.56 -6.78 8.79
CA LYS A 37 -1.89 -6.36 10.03
C LYS A 37 -1.18 -5.02 9.81
N GLU A 38 -1.10 -4.19 10.84
CA GLU A 38 -0.34 -2.93 10.79
C GLU A 38 1.13 -3.13 10.39
N LYS A 39 1.75 -4.25 10.79
CA LYS A 39 3.09 -4.62 10.33
C LYS A 39 3.19 -4.75 8.81
N THR A 40 2.12 -5.23 8.17
CA THR A 40 2.03 -5.37 6.71
C THR A 40 1.83 -4.00 6.07
N VAL A 41 1.02 -3.13 6.68
CA VAL A 41 0.86 -1.72 6.26
C VAL A 41 2.22 -1.02 6.28
N SER A 42 2.95 -1.14 7.40
CA SER A 42 4.28 -0.55 7.55
C SER A 42 5.27 -1.10 6.51
N ALA A 43 5.32 -2.42 6.30
CA ALA A 43 6.17 -3.02 5.28
C ALA A 43 5.83 -2.54 3.85
N ILE A 44 4.53 -2.37 3.53
CA ILE A 44 4.09 -1.81 2.26
C ILE A 44 4.50 -0.33 2.13
N LEU A 45 4.36 0.45 3.20
CA LEU A 45 4.74 1.86 3.21
C LEU A 45 6.25 2.08 3.15
N ILE A 46 7.06 1.20 3.75
CA ILE A 46 8.53 1.21 3.60
C ILE A 46 8.88 0.94 2.14
N ALA A 47 8.27 -0.08 1.54
CA ALA A 47 8.41 -0.37 0.13
C ALA A 47 7.53 0.53 -0.76
N LYS A 48 6.99 1.66 -0.25
CA LYS A 48 6.06 2.50 -1.02
C LYS A 48 6.68 2.99 -2.31
N GLU A 49 7.97 3.28 -2.29
CA GLU A 49 8.70 3.75 -3.45
C GLU A 49 8.66 2.68 -4.54
N LYS A 50 8.86 1.41 -4.20
CA LYS A 50 8.70 0.27 -5.12
C LYS A 50 7.27 0.07 -5.64
N TRP A 51 6.25 0.43 -4.86
CA TRP A 51 4.83 0.28 -5.26
C TRP A 51 4.25 1.50 -5.97
N LEU A 52 4.81 2.70 -5.73
CA LEU A 52 4.45 3.96 -6.39
C LEU A 52 5.26 4.15 -7.68
N VAL A 53 6.49 3.65 -7.74
CA VAL A 53 7.32 3.52 -8.95
C VAL A 53 6.78 2.33 -9.74
N THR A 54 5.56 2.47 -10.25
CA THR A 54 5.08 1.66 -11.37
C THR A 54 4.57 2.65 -12.39
N ASN A 55 5.51 3.00 -13.27
CA ASN A 55 5.49 3.87 -14.45
C ASN A 55 5.80 5.36 -14.23
N SER A 56 7.08 5.70 -14.41
CA SER A 56 7.47 6.74 -15.37
C SER A 56 8.89 6.50 -15.90
N ASP A 57 9.22 5.24 -16.24
CA ASP A 57 10.13 5.03 -17.36
C ASP A 57 9.19 4.68 -18.52
N GLU A 58 8.57 5.73 -19.07
CA GLU A 58 8.34 5.74 -20.50
C GLU A 58 9.71 5.44 -21.10
N TYR A 59 9.86 4.23 -21.64
CA TYR A 59 10.90 3.92 -22.61
C TYR A 59 10.77 4.98 -23.72
N THR A 60 11.44 6.10 -23.59
CA THR A 60 11.70 6.99 -24.72
C THR A 60 12.80 6.34 -25.53
N ALA A 61 12.41 6.00 -26.76
CA ALA A 61 13.15 5.35 -27.84
C ALA A 61 14.60 5.77 -28.02
#